data_AF-A0AAF0DJS7-F1
#
_entry.id   AF-A0AAF0DJS7-F1
#
_cell.length_a   1.000
_cell.length_b   1.000
_cell.length_c   1.000
_cell.angle_alpha   90.00
_cell.angle_beta   90.00
_cell.angle_gamma   90.00
#
_symmetry.space_group_name_H-M   'P 1'
#
loop_
_entity.id
_entity.type
_entity.pdbx_description
1 polymer ?
#
loop_
_entity_poly.entity_id
_entity_poly.type
_entity_poly.pdbx_seq_one_letter_code
_entity_poly.pdbx_strand_id
1 'polypeptide(L)'
;MSNQEAMPSQSQQHQQAQGQPQWYRVFKPQRDTAAHDPLDPAKRYHEGIFVEANPENRQGTVFHVTGDILAASGMRYEERPNYKPEEDSVHLHSLPQIGWVLAADFHSGRISTILRALPTPTKQQGINFWETDPVTGRHEIIWTKENGDRYEPGEQRRPIFKCNEWTNLYAIPALRDAGVLRDDVA
;
A
#
# COMPACT_ATOMS: atom_id res chain seq x y z
N MET A 1 9.71 -16.67 64.41
CA MET A 1 8.82 -15.62 63.89
C MET A 1 9.68 -14.68 63.05
N SER A 2 9.64 -14.82 61.73
CA SER A 2 10.44 -14.00 60.80
C SER A 2 9.48 -13.51 59.72
N ASN A 3 9.27 -12.19 59.68
CA ASN A 3 8.37 -11.53 58.74
C ASN A 3 9.07 -11.41 57.37
N GLN A 4 8.43 -11.92 56.32
CA GLN A 4 8.76 -11.60 54.94
C GLN A 4 7.91 -10.41 54.49
N GLU A 5 8.56 -9.30 54.17
CA GLU A 5 7.98 -8.17 53.46
C GLU A 5 7.74 -8.59 52.00
N ALA A 6 6.48 -8.57 51.57
CA ALA A 6 6.11 -8.77 50.18
C ALA A 6 6.29 -7.45 49.41
N MET A 7 7.15 -7.46 48.39
CA MET A 7 7.27 -6.36 47.42
C MET A 7 6.02 -6.33 46.52
N PRO A 8 5.47 -5.14 46.21
CA PRO A 8 4.34 -5.03 45.29
C PRO A 8 4.79 -5.33 43.85
N SER A 9 4.04 -6.22 43.20
CA SER A 9 4.24 -6.66 41.81
C SER A 9 4.06 -5.52 40.81
N GLN A 10 4.97 -5.46 39.83
CA GLN A 10 5.04 -4.49 38.73
C GLN A 10 3.89 -4.61 37.68
N SER A 11 2.74 -5.18 38.04
CA SER A 11 1.63 -5.41 37.12
C SER A 11 0.65 -4.23 36.99
N GLN A 12 1.00 -3.03 37.48
CA GLN A 12 0.12 -1.86 37.52
C GLN A 12 0.56 -0.65 36.66
N GLN A 13 1.39 -0.83 35.63
CA GLN A 13 1.78 0.30 34.75
C GLN A 13 1.06 0.37 33.39
N HIS A 14 0.09 -0.50 33.09
CA HIS A 14 -0.70 -0.42 31.84
C HIS A 14 -2.09 0.19 31.99
N GLN A 15 -2.36 0.95 33.06
CA GLN A 15 -3.71 1.49 33.32
C GLN A 15 -3.86 3.01 33.23
N GLN A 16 -2.94 3.74 32.59
CA GLN A 16 -3.08 5.20 32.48
C GLN A 16 -2.91 5.72 31.05
N ALA A 17 -4.04 5.83 30.34
CA ALA A 17 -4.38 6.93 29.42
C ALA A 17 -5.85 6.81 28.95
N GLN A 18 -6.81 6.80 29.87
CA GLN A 18 -8.21 7.05 29.52
C GLN A 18 -8.45 8.56 29.54
N GLY A 19 -8.65 9.17 28.37
CA GLY A 19 -9.13 10.55 28.29
C GLY A 19 -8.96 11.27 26.95
N GLN A 20 -8.09 10.81 26.06
CA GLN A 20 -7.91 11.44 24.74
C GLN A 20 -7.82 10.36 23.66
N PRO A 21 -8.46 10.55 22.49
CA PRO A 21 -8.27 9.65 21.36
C PRO A 21 -6.80 9.62 20.97
N GLN A 22 -6.21 8.42 20.96
CA GLN A 22 -4.86 8.23 20.43
C GLN A 22 -4.91 8.26 18.90
N TRP A 23 -3.99 9.00 18.30
CA TRP A 23 -3.88 9.17 16.85
C TRP A 23 -2.56 8.59 16.34
N TYR A 24 -2.61 7.99 15.15
CA TYR A 24 -1.43 7.52 14.42
C TYR A 24 -1.23 8.35 13.17
N ARG A 25 0.03 8.71 12.89
CA ARG A 25 0.42 9.37 11.65
C ARG A 25 0.25 8.40 10.48
N VAL A 26 -0.21 8.95 9.36
CA VAL A 26 -0.31 8.21 8.10
C VAL A 26 0.59 8.83 7.07
N PHE A 27 1.38 8.00 6.41
CA PHE A 27 2.31 8.39 5.35
C PHE A 27 2.01 7.63 4.07
N LYS A 28 2.49 8.16 2.94
CA LYS A 28 2.46 7.50 1.63
C LYS A 28 3.88 7.19 1.17
N PRO A 29 4.47 6.03 1.52
CA PRO A 29 5.81 5.67 1.04
C PRO A 29 5.84 5.59 -0.48
N GLN A 30 6.77 6.30 -1.11
CA GLN A 30 7.10 6.16 -2.53
C GLN A 30 8.37 5.34 -2.64
N ARG A 31 8.26 4.11 -3.16
CA ARG A 31 9.40 3.20 -3.30
C ARG A 31 9.69 2.90 -4.75
N ASP A 32 10.95 2.63 -5.09
CA ASP A 32 11.28 2.12 -6.42
C ASP A 32 10.51 0.82 -6.68
N THR A 33 9.98 0.69 -7.89
CA THR A 33 9.36 -0.55 -8.36
C THR A 33 10.44 -1.62 -8.53
N ALA A 34 10.16 -2.85 -8.11
CA ALA A 34 11.12 -3.96 -8.21
C ALA A 34 11.59 -4.24 -9.65
N ALA A 35 10.71 -4.00 -10.63
CA ALA A 35 11.04 -4.05 -12.05
C ALA A 35 10.52 -2.78 -12.75
N HIS A 36 11.35 -2.18 -13.59
CA HIS A 36 10.93 -1.08 -14.46
C HIS A 36 9.98 -1.63 -15.53
N ASP A 37 8.83 -0.97 -15.73
CA ASP A 37 7.92 -1.31 -16.82
C ASP A 37 8.38 -0.62 -18.11
N PRO A 38 8.82 -1.37 -19.13
CA PRO A 38 9.34 -0.80 -20.36
C PRO A 38 8.30 -0.02 -21.17
N LEU A 39 7.00 -0.24 -20.92
CA LEU A 39 5.91 0.48 -21.58
C LEU A 39 5.45 1.72 -20.79
N ASP A 40 6.10 2.02 -19.67
CA ASP A 40 5.74 3.10 -18.77
C ASP A 40 6.79 4.23 -18.84
N PRO A 41 6.57 5.26 -19.68
CA PRO A 41 7.61 6.23 -20.01
C PRO A 41 7.94 7.21 -18.88
N ALA A 42 7.12 7.29 -17.82
CA ALA A 42 7.38 8.12 -16.64
C ALA A 42 7.71 7.23 -15.44
N LYS A 43 8.69 7.63 -14.62
CA LYS A 43 9.02 6.90 -13.39
C LYS A 43 7.80 6.89 -12.46
N ARG A 44 7.23 5.71 -12.26
CA ARG A 44 6.20 5.44 -11.26
C ARG A 44 6.82 4.76 -10.04
N TYR A 45 6.45 5.22 -8.87
CA TYR A 45 6.84 4.59 -7.61
C TYR A 45 5.79 3.56 -7.18
N HIS A 46 6.23 2.52 -6.49
CA HIS A 46 5.36 1.68 -5.71
C HIS A 46 4.90 2.43 -4.46
N GLU A 47 3.59 2.68 -4.39
CA GLU A 47 2.96 3.43 -3.31
C GLU A 47 2.02 2.56 -2.46
N GLY A 48 1.68 3.06 -1.27
CA GLY A 48 0.72 2.47 -0.37
C GLY A 48 0.37 3.41 0.77
N ILE A 49 -0.43 2.95 1.72
CA ILE A 49 -0.80 3.68 2.93
C ILE A 49 -0.01 3.10 4.10
N PHE A 50 0.85 3.88 4.74
CA PHE A 50 1.58 3.47 5.93
C PHE A 50 1.00 4.13 7.17
N VAL A 51 0.49 3.34 8.11
CA VAL A 51 0.08 3.83 9.44
C VAL A 51 1.20 3.53 10.41
N GLU A 52 1.82 4.57 10.96
CA GLU A 52 2.91 4.50 11.94
C GLU A 52 2.33 4.30 13.34
N ALA A 53 2.13 3.03 13.72
CA ALA A 53 1.52 2.65 15.00
C ALA A 53 2.51 2.73 16.19
N ASN A 54 3.82 2.69 15.93
CA ASN A 54 4.87 2.88 16.94
C ASN A 54 5.83 3.99 16.50
N PRO A 55 5.69 5.22 17.05
CA PRO A 55 6.56 6.34 16.72
C PRO A 55 8.01 6.19 17.22
N GLU A 56 8.28 5.39 18.25
CA GLU A 56 9.61 5.26 18.86
C GLU A 56 10.59 4.55 17.93
N ASN A 57 10.11 3.56 17.18
CA ASN A 57 10.90 2.78 16.22
C ASN A 57 10.38 2.92 14.78
N ARG A 58 9.49 3.90 14.55
CA ARG A 58 8.84 4.21 13.26
C ARG A 58 8.24 3.00 12.56
N GLN A 59 7.69 2.08 13.36
CA GLN A 59 7.10 0.84 12.87
C GLN A 59 5.59 0.97 12.72
N GLY A 60 5.02 0.20 11.81
CA GLY A 60 3.58 0.09 11.68
C GLY A 60 3.14 -0.89 10.61
N THR A 61 2.04 -0.58 9.94
CA THR A 61 1.48 -1.43 8.88
C THR A 61 1.40 -0.64 7.59
N VAL A 62 1.90 -1.23 6.50
CA VAL A 62 1.64 -0.71 5.14
C VAL A 62 0.53 -1.52 4.48
N PHE A 63 -0.46 -0.82 3.96
CA PHE A 63 -1.57 -1.32 3.16
C PHE A 63 -1.30 -0.96 1.70
N HIS A 64 -1.24 -1.93 0.82
CA HIS A 64 -0.90 -1.68 -0.58
C HIS A 64 -1.48 -2.73 -1.52
N VAL A 65 -1.40 -2.48 -2.82
CA VAL A 65 -1.55 -3.52 -3.83
C VAL A 65 -0.18 -3.83 -4.41
N THR A 66 0.13 -5.11 -4.56
CA THR A 66 1.44 -5.64 -4.97
C THR A 66 1.30 -6.73 -6.03
N GLY A 67 2.38 -7.07 -6.71
CA GLY A 67 2.40 -7.93 -7.89
C GLY A 67 2.65 -7.11 -9.15
N ASP A 68 2.25 -7.65 -10.30
CA ASP A 68 2.47 -7.03 -11.60
C ASP A 68 1.19 -7.06 -12.46
N ILE A 69 1.12 -6.18 -13.45
CA ILE A 69 -0.01 -6.06 -14.37
C ILE A 69 0.13 -6.97 -15.61
N LEU A 70 1.14 -7.85 -15.61
CA LEU A 70 1.40 -8.86 -16.63
C LEU A 70 0.74 -10.21 -16.25
N ALA A 71 0.67 -10.51 -14.96
CA ALA A 71 0.07 -11.69 -14.38
C ALA A 71 -1.43 -11.78 -14.70
N ALA A 72 -1.93 -13.01 -14.87
CA ALA A 72 -3.35 -13.25 -15.14
C ALA A 72 -4.28 -12.71 -14.02
N SER A 73 -3.83 -12.79 -12.77
CA SER A 73 -4.55 -12.25 -11.61
C SER A 73 -4.38 -10.73 -11.42
N GLY A 74 -3.50 -10.08 -12.20
CA GLY A 74 -3.05 -8.73 -11.93
C GLY A 74 -2.38 -8.58 -10.55
N MET A 75 -2.48 -7.37 -10.01
CA MET A 75 -2.02 -7.03 -8.66
C MET A 75 -3.07 -7.40 -7.61
N ARG A 76 -2.61 -7.74 -6.42
CA ARG A 76 -3.45 -8.12 -5.27
C ARG A 76 -3.23 -7.16 -4.11
N TYR A 77 -4.25 -7.01 -3.28
CA TYR A 77 -4.13 -6.31 -2.02
C TYR A 77 -3.33 -7.12 -0.99
N GLU A 78 -2.48 -6.45 -0.23
CA GLU A 78 -1.67 -7.03 0.85
C GLU A 78 -1.52 -6.04 2.01
N GLU A 79 -1.33 -6.57 3.22
CA GLU A 79 -0.99 -5.82 4.41
C GLU A 79 0.31 -6.36 4.95
N ARG A 80 1.30 -5.49 5.12
CA ARG A 80 2.59 -5.85 5.72
C ARG A 80 2.68 -5.21 7.10
N PRO A 81 2.40 -5.96 8.18
CA PRO A 81 2.63 -5.50 9.53
C PRO A 81 4.14 -5.42 9.82
N ASN A 82 4.49 -4.77 10.94
CA ASN A 82 5.87 -4.60 11.40
C ASN A 82 6.78 -3.87 10.40
N TYR A 83 6.22 -3.15 9.44
CA TYR A 83 6.96 -2.41 8.44
C TYR A 83 7.70 -1.22 9.06
N LYS A 84 8.97 -1.06 8.70
CA LYS A 84 9.78 0.13 8.98
C LYS A 84 10.30 0.74 7.67
N PRO A 85 9.99 2.01 7.37
CA PRO A 85 10.47 2.67 6.15
C PRO A 85 12.00 2.69 6.01
N GLU A 86 12.71 2.75 7.14
CA GLU A 86 14.17 2.83 7.21
C GLU A 86 14.87 1.52 6.84
N GLU A 87 14.25 0.36 7.05
CA GLU A 87 14.76 -0.94 6.57
C GLU A 87 14.67 -1.04 5.03
N ASP A 88 13.75 -0.31 4.40
CA ASP A 88 13.59 -0.19 2.95
C ASP A 88 14.31 1.06 2.37
N SER A 89 15.19 1.73 3.14
CA SER A 89 15.73 3.07 2.82
C SER A 89 16.43 3.20 1.47
N VAL A 90 17.10 2.14 0.99
CA VAL A 90 17.79 2.14 -0.32
C VAL A 90 16.82 2.33 -1.49
N HIS A 91 15.57 1.89 -1.33
CA HIS A 91 14.53 1.96 -2.35
C HIS A 91 13.46 3.02 -2.04
N LEU A 92 13.55 3.71 -0.90
CA LEU A 92 12.59 4.72 -0.48
C LEU A 92 12.96 6.07 -1.10
N HIS A 93 12.12 6.55 -2.01
CA HIS A 93 12.30 7.85 -2.64
C HIS A 93 11.75 8.98 -1.77
N SER A 94 10.57 8.80 -1.19
CA SER A 94 9.95 9.80 -0.32
C SER A 94 8.94 9.16 0.64
N LEU A 95 8.62 9.86 1.72
CA LEU A 95 7.65 9.44 2.74
C LEU A 95 6.78 10.63 3.19
N PRO A 96 5.99 11.24 2.29
CA PRO A 96 5.08 12.32 2.66
C PRO A 96 4.04 11.86 3.69
N GLN A 97 3.83 12.66 4.73
CA GLN A 97 2.69 12.50 5.63
C GLN A 97 1.42 12.94 4.90
N ILE A 98 0.37 12.12 4.97
CA ILE A 98 -0.90 12.35 4.28
C ILE A 98 -2.08 12.53 5.25
N GLY A 99 -1.85 12.39 6.55
CA GLY A 99 -2.87 12.65 7.56
C GLY A 99 -2.69 11.83 8.84
N TRP A 100 -3.81 11.57 9.50
CA TRP A 100 -3.93 10.90 10.79
C TRP A 100 -5.10 9.92 10.79
N VAL A 101 -4.99 8.84 11.58
CA VAL A 101 -6.08 7.90 11.85
C VAL A 101 -6.23 7.69 13.36
N LEU A 102 -7.45 7.42 13.82
CA LEU A 102 -7.68 7.01 15.19
C LEU A 102 -7.07 5.63 15.44
N ALA A 103 -6.44 5.44 16.60
CA ALA A 103 -5.96 4.13 17.03
C ALA A 103 -7.11 3.11 17.08
N ALA A 104 -8.32 3.54 17.45
CA ALA A 104 -9.51 2.69 17.44
C ALA A 104 -9.90 2.21 16.02
N ASP A 105 -9.80 3.07 14.99
CA ASP A 105 -10.06 2.68 13.60
C ASP A 105 -8.97 1.75 13.05
N PHE A 106 -7.72 1.96 13.45
CA PHE A 106 -6.60 1.09 13.09
C PHE A 106 -6.76 -0.31 13.71
N HIS A 107 -6.99 -0.40 15.02
CA HIS A 107 -7.06 -1.68 15.74
C HIS A 107 -8.36 -2.45 15.52
N SER A 108 -9.46 -1.78 15.14
CA SER A 108 -10.74 -2.44 14.85
C SER A 108 -10.76 -3.19 13.51
N GLY A 109 -9.74 -3.01 12.67
CA GLY A 109 -9.71 -3.57 11.31
C GLY A 109 -10.50 -2.76 10.28
N ARG A 110 -11.09 -1.62 10.66
CA ARG A 110 -11.90 -0.79 9.77
C ARG A 110 -11.13 -0.34 8.51
N ILE A 111 -9.85 0.02 8.66
CA ILE A 111 -8.97 0.36 7.52
C ILE A 111 -8.85 -0.83 6.56
N SER A 112 -8.58 -2.03 7.10
CA SER A 112 -8.46 -3.26 6.33
C SER A 112 -9.75 -3.56 5.55
N THR A 113 -10.91 -3.46 6.22
CA THR A 113 -12.21 -3.69 5.59
C THR A 113 -12.46 -2.75 4.41
N ILE A 114 -12.19 -1.45 4.58
CA ILE A 114 -12.37 -0.46 3.51
C ILE A 114 -11.45 -0.77 2.34
N LEU A 115 -10.15 -0.96 2.60
CA LEU A 115 -9.16 -1.11 1.54
C LEU A 115 -9.27 -2.44 0.79
N ARG A 116 -9.64 -3.54 1.45
CA ARG A 116 -9.90 -4.84 0.82
C ARG A 116 -11.09 -4.83 -0.13
N ALA A 117 -12.06 -3.95 0.10
CA ALA A 117 -13.25 -3.84 -0.75
C ALA A 117 -13.00 -3.07 -2.05
N LEU A 118 -11.85 -2.39 -2.18
CA LEU A 118 -11.50 -1.63 -3.38
C LEU A 118 -11.08 -2.57 -4.52
N PRO A 119 -11.36 -2.19 -5.79
CA PRO A 119 -10.86 -2.95 -6.93
C PRO A 119 -9.32 -2.90 -6.94
N THR A 120 -8.68 -4.01 -7.28
CA THR A 120 -7.23 -4.07 -7.48
C THR A 120 -6.88 -3.96 -8.97
N PRO A 121 -5.68 -3.46 -9.33
CA PRO A 121 -5.21 -3.47 -10.70
C PRO A 121 -5.27 -4.85 -11.36
N THR A 122 -6.06 -4.98 -12.41
CA THR A 122 -6.16 -6.22 -13.18
C THR A 122 -5.08 -6.29 -14.26
N LYS A 123 -4.98 -7.43 -14.96
CA LYS A 123 -4.06 -7.62 -16.10
C LYS A 123 -4.26 -6.51 -17.14
N GLN A 124 -3.16 -5.90 -17.56
CA GLN A 124 -3.14 -4.83 -18.56
C GLN A 124 -2.05 -5.00 -19.61
N GLN A 125 -1.12 -5.91 -19.37
CA GLN A 125 -0.03 -6.21 -20.27
C GLN A 125 0.07 -7.71 -20.51
N GLY A 126 0.71 -8.09 -21.61
CA GLY A 126 1.00 -9.47 -21.93
C GLY A 126 2.23 -9.58 -22.82
N ILE A 127 2.73 -10.80 -22.97
CA ILE A 127 3.75 -11.13 -23.96
C ILE A 127 3.06 -11.20 -25.32
N ASN A 128 3.62 -10.52 -26.32
CA ASN A 128 3.13 -10.57 -27.69
C ASN A 128 3.45 -11.93 -28.32
N PHE A 129 2.56 -12.91 -28.17
CA PHE A 129 2.74 -14.23 -28.80
C PHE A 129 2.35 -14.25 -30.28
N TRP A 130 1.79 -13.15 -30.81
CA TRP A 130 1.31 -13.06 -32.19
C TRP A 130 2.40 -12.62 -33.17
N GLU A 131 3.36 -11.83 -32.69
CA GLU A 131 4.46 -11.28 -33.48
C GLU A 131 5.75 -11.41 -32.68
N THR A 132 6.86 -11.60 -33.41
CA THR A 132 8.21 -11.55 -32.85
C THR A 132 8.86 -10.26 -33.35
N ASP A 133 9.57 -9.55 -32.49
CA ASP A 133 10.34 -8.39 -32.92
C ASP A 133 11.39 -8.84 -33.97
N PRO A 134 11.38 -8.25 -35.17
CA PRO A 134 12.18 -8.75 -36.29
C PRO A 134 13.69 -8.47 -36.12
N VAL A 135 14.07 -7.60 -35.18
CA VAL A 135 15.47 -7.22 -34.94
C VAL A 135 16.12 -8.11 -33.88
N THR A 136 15.40 -8.37 -32.80
CA THR A 136 15.88 -9.07 -31.60
C THR A 136 15.44 -10.53 -31.57
N GLY A 137 14.44 -10.91 -32.36
CA GLY A 137 13.86 -12.26 -32.37
C GLY A 137 13.09 -12.60 -31.09
N ARG A 138 12.74 -11.61 -30.26
CA ARG A 138 12.04 -11.81 -28.98
C ARG A 138 10.57 -11.40 -29.06
N HIS A 139 9.75 -11.99 -28.19
CA HIS A 139 8.39 -11.53 -27.98
C HIS A 139 8.40 -10.34 -27.01
N GLU A 140 7.89 -9.21 -27.47
CA GLU A 140 7.84 -7.98 -26.68
C GLU A 140 6.67 -7.98 -25.69
N ILE A 141 6.75 -7.14 -24.66
CA ILE A 141 5.60 -6.85 -23.80
C ILE A 141 4.72 -5.84 -24.53
N ILE A 142 3.41 -6.10 -24.56
CA ILE A 142 2.40 -5.23 -25.17
C ILE A 142 1.25 -4.95 -24.20
N TRP A 143 0.49 -3.89 -24.46
CA TRP A 143 -0.78 -3.64 -23.78
C TRP A 143 -1.85 -4.63 -24.23
N THR A 144 -2.59 -5.19 -23.29
CA THR A 144 -3.67 -6.16 -23.52
C THR A 144 -4.95 -5.77 -22.80
N LYS A 145 -6.05 -6.36 -23.24
CA LYS A 145 -7.31 -6.41 -22.50
C LYS A 145 -7.13 -7.24 -21.23
N GLU A 146 -8.12 -7.19 -20.34
CA GLU A 146 -8.08 -7.91 -19.06
C GLU A 146 -8.04 -9.43 -19.24
N ASN A 147 -8.70 -9.93 -20.29
CA ASN A 147 -8.67 -11.34 -20.66
C ASN A 147 -7.35 -11.76 -21.36
N GLY A 148 -6.42 -10.82 -21.59
CA GLY A 148 -5.14 -11.07 -22.24
C GLY A 148 -5.15 -10.89 -23.76
N ASP A 149 -6.29 -10.61 -24.38
CA ASP A 149 -6.37 -10.36 -25.83
C ASP A 149 -5.68 -9.05 -26.21
N ARG A 150 -5.16 -9.00 -27.44
CA ARG A 150 -4.63 -7.78 -28.04
C ARG A 150 -5.75 -6.77 -28.27
N TYR A 151 -5.42 -5.49 -28.17
CA TYR A 151 -6.27 -4.42 -28.70
C TYR A 151 -6.20 -4.38 -30.23
N GLU A 152 -7.35 -4.17 -30.88
CA GLU A 152 -7.42 -3.96 -32.33
C GLU A 152 -6.81 -2.60 -32.73
N PRO A 153 -6.37 -2.43 -34.00
CA PRO A 153 -5.91 -1.15 -34.49
C PRO A 153 -6.96 -0.04 -34.30
N GLY A 154 -6.60 1.01 -33.57
CA GLY A 154 -7.48 2.14 -33.26
C GLY A 154 -8.46 1.89 -32.10
N GLU A 155 -8.47 0.71 -31.49
CA GLU A 155 -9.28 0.43 -30.30
C GLU A 155 -8.81 1.27 -29.11
N GLN A 156 -9.76 1.89 -28.40
CA GLN A 156 -9.44 2.66 -27.22
C GLN A 156 -8.95 1.75 -26.10
N ARG A 157 -7.74 2.02 -25.63
CA ARG A 157 -7.18 1.35 -24.46
C ARG A 157 -7.82 1.88 -23.17
N ARG A 158 -8.02 0.98 -22.22
CA ARG A 158 -8.35 1.36 -20.83
C ARG A 158 -7.22 2.23 -20.22
N PRO A 159 -7.55 3.09 -19.25
CA PRO A 159 -6.54 3.81 -18.49
C PRO A 159 -5.57 2.85 -17.78
N ILE A 160 -4.32 3.29 -17.64
CA ILE A 160 -3.33 2.55 -16.84
C ILE A 160 -3.74 2.65 -15.38
N PHE A 161 -3.80 1.50 -14.72
CA PHE A 161 -4.14 1.38 -13.32
C PHE A 161 -3.10 0.52 -12.63
N LYS A 162 -2.19 1.10 -11.85
CA LYS A 162 -1.18 0.39 -11.05
C LYS A 162 -1.34 0.72 -9.57
N CYS A 163 -0.40 0.27 -8.73
CA CYS A 163 -0.40 0.54 -7.29
C CYS A 163 -0.42 2.02 -6.93
N ASN A 164 0.24 2.89 -7.69
CA ASN A 164 0.18 4.33 -7.48
C ASN A 164 -1.20 4.91 -7.82
N GLU A 165 -1.83 4.51 -8.93
CA GLU A 165 -3.22 4.93 -9.19
C GLU A 165 -4.19 4.36 -8.14
N TRP A 166 -4.02 3.10 -7.71
CA TRP A 166 -4.81 2.52 -6.61
C TRP A 166 -4.68 3.35 -5.33
N THR A 167 -3.44 3.73 -4.98
CA THR A 167 -3.20 4.52 -3.77
C THR A 167 -3.82 5.92 -3.85
N ASN A 168 -3.57 6.65 -4.94
CA ASN A 168 -3.97 8.06 -5.04
C ASN A 168 -5.45 8.26 -5.42
N LEU A 169 -5.99 7.41 -6.29
CA LEU A 169 -7.33 7.59 -6.86
C LEU A 169 -8.41 6.78 -6.13
N TYR A 170 -8.03 5.75 -5.37
CA TYR A 170 -8.98 4.87 -4.68
C TYR A 170 -8.76 4.84 -3.17
N ALA A 171 -7.58 4.41 -2.70
CA ALA A 171 -7.32 4.17 -1.28
C ALA A 171 -7.39 5.43 -0.42
N ILE A 172 -6.67 6.49 -0.80
CA ILE A 172 -6.68 7.77 -0.05
C ILE A 172 -8.09 8.38 -0.05
N PRO A 173 -8.77 8.55 -1.20
CA PRO A 173 -10.15 9.05 -1.21
C PRO A 173 -11.10 8.21 -0.35
N ALA A 174 -11.09 6.88 -0.48
CA ALA A 174 -12.00 6.00 0.27
C ALA A 174 -11.81 6.11 1.80
N LEU A 175 -10.57 6.24 2.28
CA LEU A 175 -10.32 6.44 3.71
C LEU A 175 -10.76 7.83 4.20
N ARG A 176 -10.63 8.86 3.37
CA ARG A 176 -11.10 10.22 3.67
C ARG A 176 -12.62 10.30 3.68
N ASP A 177 -13.27 9.74 2.66
CA ASP A 177 -14.73 9.71 2.54
C ASP A 177 -15.39 8.93 3.69
N ALA A 178 -14.70 7.89 4.20
CA ALA A 178 -15.12 7.16 5.40
C ALA A 178 -14.84 7.90 6.72
N GLY A 179 -14.19 9.06 6.69
CA GLY A 179 -13.78 9.82 7.88
C GLY A 179 -12.68 9.15 8.72
N VAL A 180 -11.99 8.16 8.16
CA VAL A 180 -10.94 7.37 8.82
C VAL A 180 -9.60 8.10 8.71
N LEU A 181 -9.23 8.56 7.50
CA LEU A 181 -8.05 9.38 7.27
C LEU A 181 -8.43 10.86 7.36
N ARG A 182 -7.80 11.60 8.27
CA ARG A 182 -8.04 13.03 8.50
C ARG A 182 -6.77 13.84 8.24
N ASP A 183 -6.93 15.06 7.73
CA ASP A 183 -5.79 15.94 7.45
C ASP A 183 -5.18 16.51 8.76
N ASP A 184 -5.98 16.63 9.83
CA ASP A 184 -5.60 17.11 11.15
C ASP A 184 -6.17 16.24 12.30
N VAL A 185 -5.63 16.46 13.50
CA VAL A 185 -6.18 15.95 14.76
C VAL A 185 -6.97 17.09 15.40
N ALA A 186 -8.29 16.93 15.50
CA ALA A 186 -9.19 17.89 16.15
C ALA A 186 -9.28 17.63 17.66
#